data_AF-A0A2J0HNG7-F1
#
_entry.id   AF-A0A2J0HNG7-F1
#
_cell.length_a   1.000
_cell.length_b   1.000
_cell.length_c   1.000
_cell.angle_alpha   90.00
_cell.angle_beta   90.00
_cell.angle_gamma   90.00
#
_symmetry.space_group_name_H-M   'P 1'
#
loop_
_entity.id
_entity.type
_entity.pdbx_description
1 polymer ?
#
loop_
_entity_poly.entity_id
_entity_poly.type
_entity_poly.pdbx_seq_one_letter_code
_entity_poly.pdbx_strand_id
1 'polypeptide(L)'
;MPDFLDSLDKLASGQMKVKEIDGCKEEIQEILYRMNIEYNPNKKPEISEKDRAILEPLWKFRKELDEDNWDTFSESRVRDYRKRIFEYLNFTFGIEEDRPDEGQKLSRKGHRTVKVEETSNQFLDNLIKKVIRPGFKINDRLYEYYRNNFLAENKNKREEFKRIKNEIPREEFDKKYDEYLKWEKQHEFTKTIRPADVIIYKSKK
;
A
#
# COMPACT_ATOMS: atom_id res chain seq x y z
N MET A 1 16.46 -10.00 -28.10
CA MET A 1 15.15 -10.67 -28.03
C MET A 1 14.11 -9.63 -27.68
N PRO A 2 13.19 -9.26 -28.59
CA PRO A 2 12.26 -8.15 -28.39
C PRO A 2 10.86 -8.53 -27.86
N ASP A 3 10.64 -9.73 -27.31
CA ASP A 3 9.27 -10.21 -27.02
C ASP A 3 8.72 -9.89 -25.62
N PHE A 4 9.38 -9.04 -24.81
CA PHE A 4 8.82 -8.54 -23.54
C PHE A 4 8.23 -7.13 -23.68
N LEU A 5 8.86 -6.29 -24.52
CA LEU A 5 8.40 -4.93 -24.82
C LEU A 5 7.18 -4.94 -25.77
N ASP A 6 7.11 -5.88 -26.72
CA ASP A 6 5.95 -6.06 -27.61
C ASP A 6 4.65 -6.43 -26.87
N SER A 7 4.76 -7.03 -25.68
CA SER A 7 3.59 -7.28 -24.81
C SER A 7 3.08 -6.02 -24.11
N LEU A 8 3.91 -4.99 -23.94
CA LEU A 8 3.50 -3.65 -23.52
C LEU A 8 2.96 -2.83 -24.71
N ASP A 9 3.42 -3.09 -25.94
CA ASP A 9 2.89 -2.42 -27.14
C ASP A 9 1.45 -2.82 -27.48
N LYS A 10 0.95 -3.95 -26.98
CA LYS A 10 -0.50 -4.28 -27.06
C LYS A 10 -1.36 -3.54 -26.03
N LEU A 11 -0.76 -2.97 -24.97
CA LEU A 11 -1.37 -1.94 -24.13
C LEU A 11 -1.35 -0.56 -24.81
N ALA A 12 -0.42 -0.34 -25.75
CA ALA A 12 -0.24 0.88 -26.54
C ALA A 12 -1.25 1.06 -27.70
N SER A 13 -2.51 0.60 -27.53
CA SER A 13 -3.62 0.95 -28.44
C SER A 13 -4.22 2.34 -28.16
N GLY A 14 -3.41 3.26 -27.62
CA GLY A 14 -3.67 4.70 -27.73
C GLY A 14 -4.73 5.29 -26.80
N GLN A 15 -5.13 4.57 -25.76
CA GLN A 15 -5.86 5.16 -24.64
C GLN A 15 -5.25 4.61 -23.36
N MET A 16 -4.43 5.44 -22.72
CA MET A 16 -4.11 5.29 -21.31
C MET A 16 -5.46 5.17 -20.57
N LYS A 17 -5.84 3.96 -20.18
CA LYS A 17 -7.13 3.78 -19.50
C LYS A 17 -6.98 4.52 -18.17
N VAL A 18 -7.84 5.52 -17.93
CA VAL A 18 -8.07 6.27 -16.67
C VAL A 18 -7.71 5.48 -15.40
N LYS A 19 -7.97 4.17 -15.40
CA LYS A 19 -7.58 3.16 -14.41
C LYS A 19 -6.12 3.15 -13.93
N GLU A 20 -5.12 3.51 -14.74
CA GLU A 20 -3.72 3.51 -14.28
C GLU A 20 -3.36 4.78 -13.48
N ILE A 21 -3.96 5.93 -13.82
CA ILE A 21 -3.81 7.19 -13.09
C ILE A 21 -4.51 7.08 -11.74
N ASP A 22 -5.73 6.52 -11.75
CA ASP A 22 -6.48 6.22 -10.54
C ASP A 22 -5.65 5.37 -9.58
N GLY A 23 -4.88 4.40 -10.10
CA GLY A 23 -3.95 3.59 -9.31
C GLY A 23 -2.86 4.42 -8.62
N CYS A 24 -2.24 5.37 -9.31
CA CYS A 24 -1.25 6.27 -8.69
C CYS A 24 -1.88 7.20 -7.64
N LYS A 25 -3.12 7.67 -7.88
CA LYS A 25 -3.87 8.48 -6.91
C LYS A 25 -4.19 7.66 -5.66
N GLU A 26 -4.66 6.43 -5.81
CA GLU A 26 -4.90 5.48 -4.72
C GLU A 26 -3.63 5.22 -3.91
N GLU A 27 -2.48 5.02 -4.58
CA GLU A 27 -1.19 4.77 -3.93
C GLU A 27 -0.74 5.95 -3.08
N ILE A 28 -0.82 7.17 -3.62
CA ILE A 28 -0.49 8.38 -2.85
C ILE A 28 -1.52 8.62 -1.73
N GLN A 29 -2.81 8.38 -1.98
CA GLN A 29 -3.86 8.55 -0.99
C GLN A 29 -3.71 7.59 0.20
N GLU A 30 -3.38 6.33 -0.05
CA GLU A 30 -3.14 5.33 0.99
C GLU A 30 -1.94 5.73 1.87
N ILE A 31 -0.91 6.32 1.26
CA ILE A 31 0.27 6.81 1.99
C ILE A 31 -0.08 8.04 2.83
N LEU A 32 -0.80 9.00 2.27
CA LEU A 32 -1.30 10.17 2.99
C LEU A 32 -2.21 9.75 4.16
N TYR A 33 -3.11 8.78 3.95
CA TYR A 33 -3.96 8.22 5.00
C TYR A 33 -3.15 7.58 6.12
N ARG A 34 -2.13 6.77 5.81
CA ARG A 34 -1.22 6.16 6.80
C ARG A 34 -0.41 7.20 7.58
N MET A 35 -0.31 8.43 7.07
CA MET A 35 0.29 9.57 7.75
C MET A 35 -0.74 10.47 8.46
N ASN A 36 -2.01 10.05 8.56
CA ASN A 36 -3.12 10.84 9.09
C ASN A 36 -3.34 12.17 8.36
N ILE A 37 -3.19 12.18 7.04
CA ILE A 37 -3.41 13.35 6.19
C ILE A 37 -4.56 13.09 5.25
N GLU A 38 -5.62 13.88 5.39
CA GLU A 38 -6.72 13.91 4.45
C GLU A 38 -6.39 14.86 3.29
N TYR A 39 -6.24 14.33 2.09
CA TYR A 39 -5.99 15.14 0.90
C TYR A 39 -7.23 15.97 0.52
N ASN A 40 -7.02 17.27 0.28
CA ASN A 40 -8.04 18.18 -0.23
C ASN A 40 -7.43 19.12 -1.29
N PRO A 41 -7.77 18.99 -2.57
CA PRO A 41 -7.12 19.78 -3.64
C PRO A 41 -7.34 21.29 -3.48
N ASN A 42 -8.40 21.70 -2.78
CA ASN A 42 -8.79 23.10 -2.60
C ASN A 42 -8.27 23.72 -1.29
N LYS A 43 -7.61 22.94 -0.42
CA LYS A 43 -7.10 23.41 0.86
C LYS A 43 -5.69 22.86 1.08
N LYS A 44 -4.67 23.73 1.02
CA LYS A 44 -3.32 23.35 1.43
C LYS A 44 -3.36 23.02 2.93
N PRO A 45 -2.90 21.83 3.36
CA PRO A 45 -2.92 21.45 4.77
C PRO A 45 -1.92 22.33 5.52
N GLU A 46 -2.23 22.63 6.77
CA GLU A 46 -1.24 23.19 7.70
C GLU A 46 -0.23 22.10 8.05
N ILE A 47 0.83 22.05 7.24
CA ILE A 47 1.95 21.14 7.48
C ILE A 47 2.91 21.83 8.46
N SER A 48 3.17 21.17 9.59
CA SER A 48 4.18 21.60 10.56
C SER A 48 5.55 21.73 9.88
N GLU A 49 6.40 22.66 10.33
CA GLU A 49 7.76 22.80 9.77
C GLU A 49 8.55 21.49 9.85
N LYS A 50 8.33 20.70 10.90
CA LYS A 50 8.98 19.41 11.12
C LYS A 50 8.66 18.40 10.02
N ASP A 51 7.45 18.43 9.46
CA ASP A 51 6.97 17.43 8.51
C ASP A 51 6.98 17.96 7.05
N ARG A 52 7.28 19.25 6.86
CA ARG A 52 7.22 19.94 5.56
C ARG A 52 8.05 19.27 4.47
N ALA A 53 9.29 18.87 4.78
CA ALA A 53 10.20 18.23 3.83
C ALA A 53 9.68 16.89 3.27
N ILE A 54 8.79 16.23 4.01
CA ILE A 54 8.23 14.91 3.69
C ILE A 54 6.84 15.05 3.05
N LEU A 55 6.04 16.01 3.50
CA LEU A 55 4.64 16.11 3.09
C LEU A 55 4.40 17.01 1.89
N GLU A 56 5.18 18.08 1.71
CA GLU A 56 5.01 18.96 0.54
C GLU A 56 5.29 18.24 -0.80
N PRO A 57 6.32 17.38 -0.93
CA PRO A 57 6.52 16.65 -2.17
C PRO A 57 5.40 15.65 -2.48
N LEU A 58 4.88 14.91 -1.48
CA LEU A 58 3.71 14.04 -1.65
C LEU A 58 2.49 14.82 -2.14
N TRP A 59 2.24 15.96 -1.51
CA TRP A 59 1.13 16.84 -1.87
C TRP A 59 1.26 17.37 -3.29
N LYS A 60 2.47 17.75 -3.68
CA LYS A 60 2.79 18.20 -5.04
C LYS A 60 2.51 17.12 -6.07
N PHE A 61 2.95 15.88 -5.82
CA PHE A 61 2.66 14.75 -6.72
C PHE A 61 1.15 14.51 -6.85
N ARG A 62 0.40 14.54 -5.74
CA ARG A 62 -1.06 14.34 -5.77
C ARG A 62 -1.78 15.44 -6.55
N LYS A 63 -1.32 16.68 -6.41
CA LYS A 63 -1.87 17.86 -7.09
C LYS A 63 -1.59 17.85 -8.59
N GLU A 64 -0.36 17.54 -9.01
CA GLU A 64 -0.02 17.30 -10.43
C GLU A 64 -0.93 16.21 -11.04
N LEU A 65 -1.24 15.14 -10.29
CA LEU A 65 -2.20 14.11 -10.71
C LEU A 65 -3.65 14.60 -10.86
N ASP A 66 -4.06 15.68 -10.20
CA ASP A 66 -5.42 16.25 -10.32
C ASP A 66 -5.52 17.40 -11.32
N GLU A 67 -4.43 18.15 -11.54
CA GLU A 67 -4.44 19.37 -12.37
C GLU A 67 -3.98 19.15 -13.81
N ASP A 68 -3.14 18.14 -14.08
CA ASP A 68 -2.64 17.90 -15.43
C ASP A 68 -3.69 17.20 -16.31
N ASN A 69 -3.80 17.62 -17.58
CA ASN A 69 -4.57 16.90 -18.60
C ASN A 69 -3.83 15.60 -18.96
N TRP A 70 -3.84 14.62 -18.07
CA TRP A 70 -3.16 13.33 -18.22
C TRP A 70 -3.53 12.59 -19.51
N ASP A 71 -4.73 12.83 -20.02
CA ASP A 71 -5.22 12.31 -21.30
C ASP A 71 -4.37 12.76 -22.49
N THR A 72 -3.53 13.80 -22.31
CA THR A 72 -2.64 14.37 -23.33
C THR A 72 -1.18 13.94 -23.17
N PHE A 73 -0.83 13.20 -22.11
CA PHE A 73 0.55 12.80 -21.85
C PHE A 73 0.95 11.59 -22.71
N SER A 74 2.19 11.61 -23.20
CA SER A 74 2.80 10.45 -23.84
C SER A 74 3.25 9.41 -22.82
N GLU A 75 3.26 8.15 -23.23
CA GLU A 75 3.67 7.00 -22.41
C GLU A 75 5.01 7.20 -21.67
N SER A 76 6.00 7.82 -22.34
CA SER A 76 7.31 8.08 -21.72
C SER A 76 7.23 9.05 -20.53
N ARG A 77 6.41 10.10 -20.64
CA ARG A 77 6.24 11.09 -19.56
C ARG A 77 5.58 10.47 -18.34
N VAL A 78 4.58 9.64 -18.56
CA VAL A 78 3.87 8.90 -17.50
C VAL A 78 4.82 7.95 -16.78
N ARG A 79 5.64 7.21 -17.54
CA ARG A 79 6.64 6.30 -16.99
C ARG A 79 7.66 7.02 -16.11
N ASP A 80 8.21 8.13 -16.58
CA ASP A 80 9.14 8.95 -15.81
C ASP A 80 8.50 9.51 -14.55
N TYR A 81 7.23 9.90 -14.62
CA TYR A 81 6.48 10.40 -13.48
C TYR A 81 6.28 9.33 -12.40
N ARG A 82 5.83 8.14 -12.78
CA ARG A 82 5.68 7.01 -11.86
C ARG A 82 7.01 6.62 -11.23
N LYS A 83 8.10 6.65 -12.01
CA LYS A 83 9.45 6.42 -11.49
C LYS A 83 9.83 7.43 -10.42
N ARG A 84 9.58 8.73 -10.65
CA ARG A 84 9.85 9.79 -9.66
C ARG A 84 9.05 9.61 -8.36
N ILE A 85 7.76 9.28 -8.46
CA ILE A 85 6.94 8.99 -7.26
C ILE A 85 7.53 7.78 -6.54
N PHE A 86 7.76 6.68 -7.23
CA PHE A 86 8.27 5.46 -6.61
C PHE A 86 9.62 5.65 -5.94
N GLU A 87 10.57 6.32 -6.61
CA GLU A 87 11.88 6.64 -6.03
C GLU A 87 11.71 7.49 -4.77
N TYR A 88 10.89 8.54 -4.82
CA TYR A 88 10.63 9.37 -3.64
C TYR A 88 10.03 8.56 -2.48
N LEU A 89 9.07 7.69 -2.79
CA LEU A 89 8.42 6.82 -1.81
C LEU A 89 9.39 5.81 -1.21
N ASN A 90 10.27 5.25 -2.02
CA ASN A 90 11.30 4.32 -1.58
C ASN A 90 12.33 5.00 -0.66
N PHE A 91 12.85 6.16 -1.06
CA PHE A 91 13.86 6.89 -0.28
C PHE A 91 13.29 7.46 1.03
N THR A 92 12.06 7.97 1.01
CA THR A 92 11.48 8.73 2.13
C THR A 92 10.70 7.82 3.08
N PHE A 93 9.96 6.85 2.54
CA PHE A 93 9.05 5.99 3.29
C PHE A 93 9.40 4.51 3.20
N GLY A 94 10.58 4.16 2.67
CA GLY A 94 10.98 2.76 2.55
C GLY A 94 9.98 1.92 1.76
N ILE A 95 9.19 2.51 0.86
CA ILE A 95 8.19 1.77 0.10
C ILE A 95 8.88 1.01 -1.02
N GLU A 96 8.61 -0.28 -1.09
CA GLU A 96 9.13 -1.19 -2.08
C GLU A 96 7.99 -1.76 -2.91
N GLU A 97 8.29 -2.02 -4.18
CA GLU A 97 7.38 -2.71 -5.07
C GLU A 97 7.41 -4.21 -4.73
N ASP A 98 6.24 -4.79 -4.48
CA ASP A 98 6.10 -6.20 -4.15
C ASP A 98 5.80 -6.98 -5.43
N ARG A 99 6.82 -7.63 -5.98
CA ARG A 99 6.75 -8.45 -7.20
C ARG A 99 6.82 -9.93 -6.82
N PRO A 100 5.67 -10.60 -6.60
CA PRO A 100 5.70 -12.03 -6.35
C PRO A 100 6.14 -12.81 -7.59
N ASP A 101 6.73 -13.98 -7.38
CA ASP A 101 7.23 -14.81 -8.47
C ASP A 101 6.12 -15.71 -9.05
N GLU A 102 6.22 -16.03 -10.35
CA GLU A 102 5.41 -17.10 -10.93
C GLU A 102 5.79 -18.43 -10.27
N GLY A 103 4.78 -19.25 -9.94
CA GLY A 103 4.94 -20.47 -9.15
C GLY A 103 4.96 -20.26 -7.63
N GLN A 104 5.01 -19.03 -7.14
CA GLN A 104 4.88 -18.76 -5.70
C GLN A 104 3.46 -19.07 -5.19
N LYS A 105 3.34 -19.56 -3.95
CA LYS A 105 2.03 -19.75 -3.30
C LYS A 105 1.32 -18.42 -3.05
N LEU A 106 0.00 -18.40 -3.24
CA LEU A 106 -0.84 -17.25 -2.93
C LEU A 106 -0.79 -16.89 -1.43
N SER A 107 -0.39 -15.66 -1.12
CA SER A 107 -0.55 -15.04 0.20
C SER A 107 -1.78 -14.14 0.21
N ARG A 108 -2.80 -14.46 1.01
CA ARG A 108 -4.04 -13.65 1.09
C ARG A 108 -3.81 -12.23 1.59
N LYS A 109 -2.73 -11.98 2.33
CA LYS A 109 -2.38 -10.65 2.83
C LYS A 109 -1.61 -9.82 1.80
N GLY A 110 -0.80 -10.47 0.97
CA GLY A 110 0.06 -9.80 -0.02
C GLY A 110 -0.51 -9.75 -1.43
N HIS A 111 -1.47 -10.61 -1.78
CA HIS A 111 -1.92 -10.79 -3.16
C HIS A 111 -3.44 -10.73 -3.26
N ARG A 112 -3.93 -10.10 -4.33
CA ARG A 112 -5.33 -10.04 -4.75
C ARG A 112 -5.50 -10.87 -6.01
N THR A 113 -6.32 -11.90 -5.94
CA THR A 113 -6.64 -12.73 -7.11
C THR A 113 -7.60 -11.97 -8.02
N VAL A 114 -7.14 -11.64 -9.23
CA VAL A 114 -7.99 -10.98 -10.25
C VAL A 114 -8.60 -11.96 -11.24
N LYS A 115 -7.98 -13.13 -11.39
CA LYS A 115 -8.48 -14.22 -12.23
C LYS A 115 -8.02 -15.57 -11.68
N VAL A 116 -8.86 -16.57 -11.84
CA VAL A 116 -8.54 -17.96 -11.56
C VAL A 116 -8.49 -18.72 -12.87
N GLU A 117 -7.46 -19.52 -13.06
CA GLU A 117 -7.31 -20.39 -14.21
C GLU A 117 -7.34 -21.86 -13.79
N GLU A 118 -8.26 -22.61 -14.39
CA GLU A 118 -8.39 -24.01 -14.03
C GLU A 118 -7.27 -24.86 -14.63
N THR A 119 -6.79 -25.83 -13.87
CA THR A 119 -5.77 -26.78 -14.31
C THR A 119 -6.10 -28.20 -13.87
N SER A 120 -5.71 -29.20 -14.66
CA SER A 120 -5.78 -30.61 -14.26
C SER A 120 -4.61 -31.02 -13.35
N ASN A 121 -3.58 -30.18 -13.21
CA ASN A 121 -2.41 -30.47 -12.41
C ASN A 121 -2.58 -29.97 -10.96
N GLN A 122 -2.77 -30.90 -10.02
CA GLN A 122 -2.94 -30.59 -8.59
C GLN A 122 -1.73 -29.90 -7.95
N PHE A 123 -0.50 -30.10 -8.46
CA PHE A 123 0.70 -29.45 -7.92
C PHE A 123 0.72 -27.94 -8.13
N LEU A 124 -0.06 -27.44 -9.09
CA LEU A 124 -0.17 -26.02 -9.38
C LEU A 124 -1.23 -25.33 -8.54
N ASP A 125 -2.01 -26.05 -7.73
CA ASP A 125 -3.14 -25.46 -7.02
C ASP A 125 -2.72 -24.30 -6.10
N ASN A 126 -3.40 -23.16 -6.25
CA ASN A 126 -3.13 -21.91 -5.55
C ASN A 126 -1.72 -21.30 -5.78
N LEU A 127 -0.99 -21.76 -6.80
CA LEU A 127 0.23 -21.10 -7.25
C LEU A 127 -0.11 -19.91 -8.16
N ILE A 128 0.70 -18.87 -8.07
CA ILE A 128 0.64 -17.72 -8.95
C ILE A 128 1.03 -18.18 -10.35
N LYS A 129 0.09 -18.05 -11.29
CA LYS A 129 0.36 -18.25 -12.70
C LYS A 129 1.11 -17.05 -13.27
N LYS A 130 0.62 -15.84 -12.99
CA LYS A 130 1.09 -14.61 -13.61
C LYS A 130 0.81 -13.41 -12.71
N VAL A 131 1.74 -12.47 -12.65
CA VAL A 131 1.54 -11.15 -12.04
C VAL A 131 0.97 -10.19 -13.10
N ILE A 132 -0.17 -9.58 -12.77
CA ILE A 132 -0.83 -8.59 -13.63
C ILE A 132 -0.40 -7.18 -13.23
N ARG A 133 -0.34 -6.92 -11.93
CA ARG A 133 0.15 -5.65 -11.39
C ARG A 133 0.93 -5.93 -10.11
N PRO A 134 2.15 -5.40 -9.97
CA PRO A 134 2.90 -5.54 -8.73
C PRO A 134 2.17 -4.85 -7.56
N GLY A 135 2.41 -5.31 -6.34
CA GLY A 135 1.93 -4.69 -5.11
C GLY A 135 2.89 -3.61 -4.61
N PHE A 136 2.56 -3.04 -3.46
CA PHE A 136 3.44 -2.14 -2.71
C PHE A 136 3.49 -2.59 -1.25
N LYS A 137 4.67 -2.51 -0.65
CA LYS A 137 4.90 -2.83 0.75
C LYS A 137 5.90 -1.85 1.35
N ILE A 138 5.89 -1.69 2.67
CA ILE A 138 7.02 -1.08 3.36
C ILE A 138 8.17 -2.08 3.47
N ASN A 139 9.39 -1.58 3.39
CA ASN A 139 10.61 -2.36 3.54
C ASN A 139 10.77 -2.88 4.97
N ASP A 140 11.67 -3.84 5.12
CA ASP A 140 11.89 -4.53 6.38
C ASP A 140 12.36 -3.57 7.48
N ARG A 141 13.22 -2.61 7.14
CA ARG A 141 13.75 -1.62 8.08
C ARG A 141 12.64 -0.76 8.68
N LEU A 142 11.75 -0.21 7.85
CA LEU A 142 10.66 0.63 8.31
C LEU A 142 9.59 -0.19 9.03
N TYR A 143 9.34 -1.41 8.56
CA TYR A 143 8.46 -2.33 9.25
C TYR A 143 8.96 -2.65 10.66
N GLU A 144 10.24 -2.96 10.82
CA GLU A 144 10.85 -3.22 12.12
C GLU A 144 10.79 -1.99 13.03
N TYR A 145 11.06 -0.80 12.49
CA TYR A 145 10.92 0.45 13.24
C TYR A 145 9.50 0.65 13.79
N TYR A 146 8.48 0.56 12.93
CA TYR A 146 7.09 0.70 13.37
C TYR A 146 6.66 -0.43 14.30
N ARG A 147 7.07 -1.67 14.01
CA ARG A 147 6.78 -2.83 14.86
C ARG A 147 7.37 -2.66 16.25
N ASN A 148 8.60 -2.18 16.37
CA ASN A 148 9.25 -1.99 17.66
C ASN A 148 8.59 -0.88 18.47
N ASN A 149 8.24 0.24 17.82
CA ASN A 149 7.49 1.32 18.47
C ASN A 149 6.11 0.85 18.93
N PHE A 150 5.37 0.16 18.05
CA PHE A 150 4.08 -0.45 18.39
C PHE A 150 4.21 -1.41 19.57
N LEU A 151 5.21 -2.31 19.57
CA LEU A 151 5.42 -3.27 20.66
C LEU A 151 5.76 -2.56 21.98
N ALA A 152 6.55 -1.49 21.94
CA ALA A 152 6.89 -0.70 23.12
C ALA A 152 5.66 0.03 23.68
N GLU A 153 4.89 0.70 22.82
CA GLU A 153 3.67 1.40 23.24
C GLU A 153 2.58 0.43 23.71
N ASN A 154 2.41 -0.70 23.01
CA ASN A 154 1.48 -1.75 23.41
C ASN A 154 1.87 -2.34 24.77
N LYS A 155 3.17 -2.56 25.02
CA LYS A 155 3.66 -2.98 26.34
C LYS A 155 3.31 -1.97 27.43
N ASN A 156 3.58 -0.68 27.20
CA ASN A 156 3.26 0.38 28.15
C ASN A 156 1.74 0.44 28.45
N LYS A 157 0.89 0.38 27.42
CA LYS A 157 -0.58 0.36 27.59
C LYS A 157 -1.03 -0.88 28.36
N ARG A 158 -0.48 -2.06 28.08
CA ARG A 158 -0.78 -3.30 28.83
C ARG A 158 -0.36 -3.22 30.30
N GLU A 159 0.77 -2.59 30.59
CA GLU A 159 1.23 -2.34 31.96
C GLU A 159 0.33 -1.32 32.67
N GLU A 160 -0.10 -0.27 31.98
CA GLU A 160 -1.10 0.69 32.48
C GLU A 160 -2.41 -0.02 32.84
N PHE A 161 -2.95 -0.85 31.96
CA PHE A 161 -4.17 -1.62 32.25
C PHE A 161 -4.01 -2.53 33.46
N LYS A 162 -2.86 -3.19 33.62
CA LYS A 162 -2.60 -4.02 34.81
C LYS A 162 -2.63 -3.20 36.10
N ARG A 163 -2.09 -1.98 36.07
CA ARG A 163 -2.09 -1.05 37.22
C ARG A 163 -3.49 -0.58 37.56
N ILE A 164 -4.21 -0.04 36.57
CA ILE A 164 -5.49 0.63 36.82
C ILE A 164 -6.67 -0.34 37.02
N LYS A 165 -6.52 -1.63 36.67
CA LYS A 165 -7.60 -2.63 36.74
C LYS A 165 -8.35 -2.69 38.07
N ASN A 166 -7.66 -2.43 39.18
CA ASN A 166 -8.24 -2.46 40.52
C ASN A 166 -8.39 -1.05 41.12
N GLU A 167 -7.94 0.00 40.43
CA GLU A 167 -7.88 1.37 40.94
C GLU A 167 -9.05 2.24 40.44
N ILE A 168 -9.63 1.90 39.28
CA ILE A 168 -10.74 2.66 38.69
C ILE A 168 -12.04 1.83 38.62
N PRO A 169 -13.21 2.49 38.57
CA PRO A 169 -14.49 1.82 38.36
C PRO A 169 -14.51 0.97 37.09
N ARG A 170 -15.22 -0.17 37.15
CA ARG A 170 -15.32 -1.14 36.06
C ARG A 170 -15.71 -0.51 34.72
N GLU A 171 -16.70 0.39 34.72
CA GLU A 171 -17.19 1.05 33.51
C GLU A 171 -16.14 1.99 32.88
N GLU A 172 -15.30 2.64 33.68
CA GLU A 172 -14.21 3.49 33.18
C GLU A 172 -13.05 2.65 32.63
N PHE A 173 -12.79 1.51 33.28
CA PHE A 173 -11.81 0.53 32.79
C PHE A 173 -12.21 -0.04 31.43
N ASP A 174 -13.46 -0.46 31.29
CA ASP A 174 -13.97 -1.07 30.06
C ASP A 174 -13.91 -0.06 28.89
N LYS A 175 -14.24 1.22 29.12
CA LYS A 175 -14.10 2.29 28.11
C LYS A 175 -12.64 2.47 27.65
N LYS A 176 -11.69 2.56 28.58
CA LYS A 176 -10.26 2.66 28.24
C LYS A 176 -9.78 1.41 27.49
N TYR A 177 -10.26 0.24 27.87
CA TYR A 177 -9.90 -1.01 27.19
C TYR A 177 -10.43 -1.05 25.76
N ASP A 178 -11.65 -0.59 25.51
CA ASP A 178 -12.21 -0.46 24.17
C ASP A 178 -11.43 0.54 23.29
N GLU A 179 -11.01 1.67 23.86
CA GLU A 179 -10.13 2.62 23.18
C GLU A 179 -8.78 1.99 22.80
N TYR A 180 -8.21 1.19 23.70
CA TYR A 180 -7.00 0.43 23.42
C TYR A 180 -7.21 -0.63 22.33
N LEU A 181 -8.31 -1.37 22.32
CA LEU A 181 -8.59 -2.34 21.26
C LEU A 181 -8.77 -1.66 19.90
N LYS A 182 -9.37 -0.46 19.87
CA LYS A 182 -9.45 0.37 18.66
C LYS A 182 -8.05 0.81 18.21
N TRP A 183 -7.22 1.30 19.13
CA TRP A 183 -5.83 1.67 18.86
C TRP A 183 -5.01 0.48 18.34
N GLU A 184 -5.10 -0.69 18.98
CA GLU A 184 -4.36 -1.90 18.63
C GLU A 184 -4.71 -2.35 17.20
N LYS A 185 -5.99 -2.34 16.84
CA LYS A 185 -6.45 -2.62 15.47
C LYS A 185 -5.99 -1.58 14.45
N GLN A 186 -5.93 -0.30 14.82
CA GLN A 186 -5.47 0.77 13.92
C GLN A 186 -3.96 0.73 13.67
N HIS A 187 -3.18 0.25 14.64
CA HIS A 187 -1.72 0.26 14.59
C HIS A 187 -1.10 -1.12 14.31
N GLU A 188 -1.90 -2.21 14.28
CA GLU A 188 -1.49 -3.52 13.77
C GLU A 188 -1.27 -3.42 12.25
N PHE A 189 -0.05 -3.08 11.86
CA PHE A 189 0.28 -2.77 10.48
C PHE A 189 0.85 -3.99 9.75
N THR A 190 0.29 -4.33 8.59
CA THR A 190 0.90 -5.28 7.66
C THR A 190 1.93 -4.58 6.80
N LYS A 191 3.03 -5.27 6.43
CA LYS A 191 3.99 -4.73 5.44
C LYS A 191 3.30 -4.27 4.16
N THR A 192 2.24 -4.95 3.74
CA THR A 192 1.48 -4.64 2.52
C THR A 192 0.76 -3.29 2.61
N ILE A 193 1.06 -2.43 1.65
CA ILE A 193 0.35 -1.18 1.36
C ILE A 193 -0.76 -1.48 0.36
N ARG A 194 -0.41 -2.13 -0.75
CA ARG A 194 -1.35 -2.59 -1.78
C ARG A 194 -1.00 -4.02 -2.17
N PRO A 195 -1.96 -4.96 -2.21
CA PRO A 195 -1.67 -6.30 -2.68
C PRO A 195 -1.32 -6.31 -4.17
N ALA A 196 -0.47 -7.25 -4.58
CA ALA A 196 -0.19 -7.53 -5.98
C ALA A 196 -1.41 -8.19 -6.65
N ASP A 197 -1.77 -7.75 -7.85
CA ASP A 197 -2.83 -8.37 -8.64
C ASP A 197 -2.27 -9.57 -9.41
N VAL A 198 -2.81 -10.75 -9.12
CA VAL A 198 -2.28 -12.02 -9.65
C VAL A 198 -3.36 -12.89 -10.26
N ILE A 199 -2.97 -13.66 -11.26
CA ILE A 199 -3.73 -14.82 -11.74
C ILE A 199 -3.21 -16.05 -11.01
N ILE A 200 -4.10 -16.88 -10.48
CA ILE A 200 -3.72 -18.15 -9.85
C ILE A 200 -4.23 -19.34 -10.65
N TYR A 201 -3.56 -20.48 -10.49
CA TYR A 201 -4.13 -21.76 -10.85
C TYR A 201 -5.11 -22.25 -9.78
N LYS A 202 -6.15 -22.96 -10.22
CA LYS A 202 -7.05 -23.74 -9.36
C LYS A 202 -7.25 -25.11 -9.97
N SER A 203 -6.97 -26.16 -9.20
CA SER A 203 -7.15 -27.53 -9.69
C SER A 203 -8.64 -27.83 -9.91
N LYS A 204 -8.97 -28.42 -11.07
CA LYS A 204 -10.27 -29.06 -11.29
C LYS A 204 -10.32 -30.27 -10.36
N LYS A 205 -11.22 -30.23 -9.38
CA LYS A 205 -11.51 -31.38 -8.52
C LYS A 205 -12.03 -32.54 -9.35
#